data_AF-R0MD67-F1
#
_entry.id   AF-R0MD67-F1
#
_cell.length_a   1.000
_cell.length_b   1.000
_cell.length_c   1.000
_cell.angle_alpha   90.00
_cell.angle_beta   90.00
_cell.angle_gamma   90.00
#
_symmetry.space_group_name_H-M   'P 1'
#
loop_
_entity.id
_entity.type
_entity.pdbx_description
1 polymer ?
#
loop_
_entity_poly.entity_id
_entity_poly.type
_entity_poly.pdbx_seq_one_letter_code
_entity_poly.pdbx_strand_id
1 'polypeptide(L)'
;MNNSKNILEEILNVDLFDLSLLETIKTTHKLKMLSLKTTPLASTLEILKKKNQNLRFEIEKLKVLETKKSEIYNKINSERLSLAKKYINMEDFIINLKNKEYDKEIEDLEKKLRNVNKPSYNKLYLVILNGFGLSFIKTGNKNICRIRNKTNKNICEIEVDKQDEPLYITTNKIWENI
;
A
#
# COMPACT_ATOMS: atom_id res chain seq x y z
N MET A 1 -34.82 -58.99 -112.13
CA MET A 1 -35.09 -58.93 -110.66
C MET A 1 -33.86 -58.38 -109.92
N ASN A 2 -33.43 -57.13 -110.19
CA ASN A 2 -32.22 -56.53 -109.58
C ASN A 2 -32.41 -55.16 -108.91
N ASN A 3 -33.60 -54.55 -108.97
CA ASN A 3 -33.80 -53.17 -108.45
C ASN A 3 -34.00 -53.09 -106.93
N SER A 4 -34.37 -54.17 -106.25
CA SER A 4 -34.59 -54.16 -104.80
C SER A 4 -33.30 -54.30 -103.97
N LYS A 5 -32.20 -54.79 -104.57
CA LYS A 5 -30.88 -54.84 -103.90
C LYS A 5 -30.17 -53.48 -103.89
N ASN A 6 -30.25 -52.73 -104.99
CA ASN A 6 -29.63 -51.39 -105.07
C ASN A 6 -30.28 -50.36 -104.12
N ILE A 7 -31.60 -50.42 -103.90
CA ILE A 7 -32.28 -49.51 -102.99
C ILE A 7 -31.90 -49.79 -101.52
N LEU A 8 -31.65 -51.05 -101.16
CA LEU A 8 -31.19 -51.43 -99.83
C LEU A 8 -29.74 -51.00 -99.57
N GLU A 9 -28.87 -51.04 -100.58
CA GLU A 9 -27.49 -50.52 -100.48
C GLU A 9 -27.45 -48.98 -100.44
N GLU A 10 -28.34 -48.28 -101.16
CA GLU A 10 -28.46 -46.83 -101.08
C GLU A 10 -29.02 -46.34 -99.73
N ILE A 11 -29.96 -47.09 -99.12
CA ILE A 11 -30.48 -46.76 -97.78
C ILE A 11 -29.45 -47.02 -96.68
N LEU A 12 -28.55 -48.01 -96.86
CA LEU A 12 -27.45 -48.28 -95.94
C LEU A 12 -26.28 -47.28 -96.04
N ASN A 13 -26.16 -46.56 -97.16
CA ASN A 13 -25.13 -45.55 -97.42
C ASN A 13 -25.58 -44.11 -97.09
N VAL A 14 -26.79 -43.92 -96.58
CA VAL A 14 -27.11 -42.65 -95.94
C VAL A 14 -26.41 -42.66 -94.59
N ASP A 15 -25.33 -41.88 -94.48
CA ASP A 15 -24.63 -41.46 -93.26
C ASP A 15 -25.60 -40.78 -92.27
N LEU A 16 -26.62 -41.52 -91.81
CA LEU A 16 -27.67 -41.05 -90.90
C LEU A 16 -27.15 -40.89 -89.47
N PHE A 17 -25.91 -41.36 -89.21
CA PHE A 17 -25.19 -41.17 -87.97
C PHE A 17 -23.77 -40.70 -88.28
N ASP A 18 -23.60 -39.38 -88.34
CA ASP A 18 -22.28 -38.76 -88.30
C ASP A 18 -21.64 -39.06 -86.93
N LEU A 19 -20.88 -40.16 -86.88
CA LEU A 19 -20.16 -40.62 -85.69
C LEU A 19 -19.22 -39.54 -85.15
N SER A 20 -18.67 -38.70 -86.02
CA SER A 20 -17.79 -37.59 -85.63
C SER A 20 -18.56 -36.50 -84.89
N LEU A 21 -19.79 -36.21 -85.32
CA LEU A 21 -20.69 -35.28 -84.64
C LEU A 21 -21.12 -35.83 -83.27
N LEU A 22 -21.45 -37.12 -83.17
CA LEU A 22 -21.80 -37.77 -81.90
C LEU A 22 -20.63 -37.76 -80.91
N GLU A 23 -19.42 -38.04 -81.38
CA GLU A 23 -18.21 -38.03 -80.56
C GLU A 23 -17.87 -36.60 -80.09
N THR A 24 -18.07 -35.61 -80.95
CA THR A 24 -17.97 -34.20 -80.59
C THR A 24 -19.00 -33.85 -79.51
N ILE A 25 -20.28 -34.16 -79.69
CA ILE A 25 -21.33 -33.91 -78.69
C ILE A 25 -21.00 -34.57 -77.34
N LYS A 26 -20.49 -35.82 -77.36
CA LYS A 26 -20.10 -36.56 -76.16
C LYS A 26 -18.95 -35.88 -75.42
N THR A 27 -17.93 -35.41 -76.14
CA THR A 27 -16.79 -34.69 -75.54
C THR A 27 -17.20 -33.33 -74.99
N THR A 28 -18.02 -32.54 -75.71
CA THR A 28 -18.52 -31.25 -75.23
C THR A 28 -19.41 -31.42 -74.01
N HIS A 29 -20.28 -32.44 -73.98
CA HIS A 29 -21.12 -32.75 -72.83
C HIS A 29 -20.29 -33.17 -71.61
N LYS A 30 -19.24 -33.98 -71.82
CA LYS A 30 -18.29 -34.37 -70.76
C LYS A 30 -17.56 -33.14 -70.19
N LEU A 31 -17.07 -32.24 -71.04
CA LEU A 31 -16.42 -31.00 -70.61
C LEU A 31 -17.36 -30.06 -69.86
N LYS A 32 -18.61 -29.93 -70.33
CA LYS A 32 -19.66 -29.15 -69.63
C LYS A 32 -20.01 -29.74 -68.27
N MET A 33 -20.08 -31.07 -68.17
CA MET A 33 -20.32 -31.75 -66.89
C MET A 33 -19.12 -31.63 -65.94
N LEU A 34 -17.89 -31.62 -66.45
CA LEU A 34 -16.69 -31.36 -65.65
C LEU A 34 -16.68 -29.90 -65.15
N SER A 35 -16.98 -28.93 -66.02
CA SER A 35 -17.01 -27.52 -65.62
C SER A 35 -18.09 -27.23 -64.58
N LEU A 36 -19.29 -27.82 -64.73
CA LEU A 36 -20.38 -27.73 -63.75
C LEU A 36 -20.02 -28.34 -62.38
N LYS A 37 -19.09 -29.29 -62.33
CA LYS A 37 -18.61 -29.89 -61.08
C LYS A 37 -17.43 -29.12 -60.48
N THR A 38 -16.55 -28.54 -61.30
CA THR A 38 -15.35 -27.85 -60.82
C THR A 38 -15.61 -26.40 -60.42
N THR A 39 -16.56 -25.70 -61.04
CA THR A 39 -16.89 -24.31 -60.67
C THR A 39 -17.46 -24.16 -59.26
N PRO A 40 -18.41 -24.99 -58.77
CA PRO A 40 -18.88 -24.91 -57.39
C PRO A 40 -17.79 -25.36 -56.40
N LEU A 41 -16.89 -26.27 -56.80
CA LEU A 41 -15.77 -26.67 -55.96
C LEU A 41 -14.76 -25.53 -55.79
N ALA A 42 -14.44 -24.81 -56.88
CA ALA A 42 -13.56 -23.65 -56.85
C ALA A 42 -14.11 -22.52 -55.96
N SER A 43 -15.41 -22.21 -56.08
CA SER A 43 -16.05 -21.20 -55.23
C SER A 43 -16.09 -21.61 -53.76
N THR A 44 -16.36 -22.88 -53.46
CA THR A 44 -16.33 -23.42 -52.10
C THR A 44 -14.91 -23.32 -51.51
N LEU A 45 -13.88 -23.59 -52.30
CA LEU A 45 -12.48 -23.51 -51.89
C LEU A 45 -12.06 -22.06 -51.59
N GLU A 46 -12.52 -21.08 -52.36
CA GLU A 46 -12.32 -19.65 -52.05
C GLU A 46 -13.02 -19.24 -50.75
N ILE A 47 -14.28 -19.67 -50.54
CA ILE A 47 -15.01 -19.40 -49.29
C ILE A 47 -14.27 -19.99 -48.09
N LEU A 48 -13.77 -21.23 -48.22
CA LEU A 48 -12.99 -21.89 -47.17
C LEU A 48 -11.67 -21.18 -46.91
N LYS A 49 -10.96 -20.73 -47.95
CA LYS A 49 -9.74 -19.93 -47.79
C LYS A 49 -10.01 -18.63 -47.03
N LYS A 50 -11.08 -17.91 -47.38
CA LYS A 50 -11.48 -16.67 -46.71
C LYS A 50 -11.87 -16.91 -45.24
N LYS A 51 -12.63 -17.98 -44.96
CA LYS A 51 -12.95 -18.37 -43.58
C LYS A 51 -11.70 -18.75 -42.78
N ASN A 52 -10.76 -19.48 -43.39
CA ASN A 52 -9.50 -19.85 -42.73
C ASN A 52 -8.65 -18.62 -42.41
N GLN A 53 -8.56 -17.65 -43.33
CA GLN A 53 -7.92 -16.36 -43.07
C GLN A 53 -8.57 -15.61 -41.92
N ASN A 54 -9.91 -15.51 -41.90
CA ASN A 54 -10.63 -14.86 -40.80
C ASN A 54 -10.36 -15.53 -39.45
N LEU A 55 -10.38 -16.87 -39.39
CA LEU A 55 -10.05 -17.62 -38.18
C LEU A 55 -8.61 -17.37 -37.73
N ARG A 56 -7.65 -17.29 -38.66
CA ARG A 56 -6.26 -16.95 -38.32
C ARG A 56 -6.13 -15.56 -37.71
N PHE A 57 -6.81 -14.56 -38.28
CA PHE A 57 -6.86 -13.21 -37.71
C PHE A 57 -7.49 -13.19 -36.31
N GLU A 58 -8.54 -13.97 -36.10
CA GLU A 58 -9.18 -14.07 -34.78
C GLU A 58 -8.26 -14.73 -33.75
N ILE A 59 -7.54 -15.79 -34.14
CA ILE A 59 -6.53 -16.43 -33.29
C ILE A 59 -5.42 -15.44 -32.92
N GLU A 60 -4.89 -14.67 -33.87
CA GLU A 60 -3.88 -13.65 -33.59
C GLU A 60 -4.41 -12.57 -32.65
N LYS A 61 -5.63 -12.10 -32.86
CA LYS A 61 -6.28 -11.14 -31.98
C LYS A 61 -6.41 -11.67 -30.55
N LEU A 62 -6.81 -12.92 -30.39
CA LEU A 62 -6.93 -13.56 -29.08
C LEU A 62 -5.56 -13.69 -28.40
N LYS A 63 -4.50 -14.06 -29.13
CA LYS A 63 -3.14 -14.10 -28.59
C LYS A 63 -2.67 -12.75 -28.07
N VAL A 64 -2.92 -11.66 -28.82
CA VAL A 64 -2.57 -10.31 -28.38
C VAL A 64 -3.36 -9.89 -27.13
N LEU A 65 -4.62 -10.31 -27.01
CA LEU A 65 -5.42 -10.04 -25.81
C LEU A 65 -4.93 -10.85 -24.60
N GLU A 66 -4.51 -12.09 -24.81
CA GLU A 66 -3.95 -12.96 -23.79
C GLU A 66 -2.63 -12.39 -23.24
N THR A 67 -1.71 -11.98 -24.10
CA THR A 67 -0.44 -11.38 -23.67
C THR A 67 -0.67 -10.10 -22.87
N LYS A 68 -1.56 -9.21 -23.33
CA LYS A 68 -1.93 -7.99 -22.60
C LYS A 68 -2.53 -8.31 -21.23
N LYS A 69 -3.41 -9.30 -21.14
CA LYS A 69 -3.99 -9.72 -19.85
C LYS A 69 -2.92 -10.30 -18.93
N SER A 70 -1.99 -11.09 -19.45
CA SER A 70 -0.88 -11.65 -18.68
C SER A 70 0.03 -10.55 -18.13
N GLU A 71 0.34 -9.53 -18.92
CA GLU A 71 1.15 -8.38 -18.48
C GLU A 71 0.45 -7.62 -17.35
N ILE A 72 -0.85 -7.34 -17.49
CA ILE A 72 -1.66 -6.69 -16.46
C ILE A 72 -1.67 -7.53 -15.18
N TYR A 73 -1.90 -8.84 -15.30
CA TYR A 73 -1.90 -9.76 -14.16
C TYR A 73 -0.55 -9.76 -13.43
N ASN A 74 0.55 -9.85 -14.18
CA ASN A 74 1.90 -9.83 -13.62
C ASN A 74 2.18 -8.51 -12.89
N LYS A 75 1.77 -7.38 -13.46
CA LYS A 75 1.90 -6.07 -12.81
C LYS A 75 1.13 -6.02 -11.49
N ILE A 76 -0.16 -6.35 -11.50
CA ILE A 76 -1.02 -6.35 -10.30
C ILE A 76 -0.46 -7.30 -9.24
N ASN A 77 -0.03 -8.49 -9.63
CA ASN A 77 0.50 -9.48 -8.69
C ASN A 77 1.84 -9.01 -8.08
N SER A 78 2.69 -8.36 -8.86
CA SER A 78 3.94 -7.77 -8.34
C SER A 78 3.68 -6.65 -7.32
N GLU A 79 2.71 -5.77 -7.59
CA GLU A 79 2.29 -4.71 -6.68
C GLU A 79 1.68 -5.30 -5.41
N ARG A 80 0.81 -6.30 -5.54
CA ARG A 80 0.22 -7.03 -4.40
C ARG A 80 1.29 -7.67 -3.53
N LEU A 81 2.29 -8.32 -4.11
CA LEU A 81 3.41 -8.93 -3.37
C LEU A 81 4.23 -7.85 -2.64
N SER A 82 4.50 -6.72 -3.30
CA SER A 82 5.21 -5.58 -2.70
C SER A 82 4.47 -5.00 -1.50
N LEU A 83 3.15 -4.80 -1.63
CA LEU A 83 2.29 -4.32 -0.55
C LEU A 83 2.23 -5.31 0.62
N ALA A 84 2.09 -6.61 0.33
CA ALA A 84 2.09 -7.65 1.37
C ALA A 84 3.41 -7.65 2.17
N LYS A 85 4.56 -7.51 1.50
CA LYS A 85 5.87 -7.39 2.19
C LYS A 85 5.94 -6.14 3.06
N LYS A 86 5.46 -4.99 2.56
CA LYS A 86 5.41 -3.74 3.34
C LYS A 86 4.53 -3.89 4.58
N TYR A 87 3.39 -4.57 4.45
CA TYR A 87 2.48 -4.81 5.56
C TYR A 87 3.15 -5.62 6.67
N ILE A 88 3.78 -6.75 6.32
CA ILE A 88 4.53 -7.59 7.28
C ILE A 88 5.62 -6.77 7.97
N ASN A 89 6.41 -5.99 7.21
CA ASN A 89 7.45 -5.14 7.80
C ASN A 89 6.87 -4.08 8.77
N MET A 90 5.68 -3.54 8.48
CA MET A 90 5.01 -2.61 9.39
C MET A 90 4.50 -3.32 10.65
N GLU A 91 3.95 -4.54 10.53
CA GLU A 91 3.56 -5.34 11.69
C GLU A 91 4.76 -5.64 12.59
N ASP A 92 5.88 -6.09 12.01
CA ASP A 92 7.13 -6.32 12.74
C ASP A 92 7.63 -5.05 13.43
N PHE A 93 7.54 -3.90 12.75
CA PHE A 93 7.90 -2.61 13.34
C PHE A 93 7.00 -2.24 14.52
N ILE A 94 5.69 -2.48 14.43
CA ILE A 94 4.74 -2.23 15.52
C ILE A 94 5.02 -3.16 16.70
N ILE A 95 5.28 -4.43 16.46
CA ILE A 95 5.65 -5.40 17.51
C ILE A 95 6.93 -4.93 18.21
N ASN A 96 7.94 -4.53 17.44
CA ASN A 96 9.18 -4.00 18.00
C ASN A 96 8.97 -2.71 18.80
N LEU A 97 8.09 -1.81 18.36
CA LEU A 97 7.75 -0.62 19.14
C LEU A 97 7.03 -0.95 20.45
N LYS A 98 6.11 -1.92 20.45
CA LYS A 98 5.43 -2.40 21.66
C LYS A 98 6.38 -3.09 22.63
N ASN A 99 7.38 -3.79 22.11
CA ASN A 99 8.36 -4.51 22.92
C ASN A 99 9.47 -3.61 23.46
N LYS A 100 9.63 -2.39 22.94
CA LYS A 100 10.58 -1.42 23.50
C LYS A 100 10.05 -0.96 24.85
N GLU A 101 10.86 -1.13 25.88
CA GLU A 101 10.55 -0.85 27.29
C GLU A 101 10.49 0.65 27.62
N TYR A 102 9.94 1.47 26.71
CA TYR A 102 9.78 2.91 26.95
C TYR A 102 8.95 3.17 28.22
N ASP A 103 7.96 2.33 28.51
CA ASP A 103 7.14 2.48 29.70
C ASP A 103 7.95 2.30 31.00
N LYS A 104 8.88 1.34 31.05
CA LYS A 104 9.76 1.15 32.22
C LYS A 104 10.76 2.30 32.36
N GLU A 105 11.32 2.75 31.24
CA GLU A 105 12.27 3.87 31.23
C GLU A 105 11.59 5.18 31.66
N ILE A 106 10.35 5.42 31.22
CA ILE A 106 9.52 6.53 31.67
C ILE A 106 9.23 6.41 33.17
N GLU A 107 8.81 5.24 33.65
CA GLU A 107 8.51 5.03 35.07
C GLU A 107 9.74 5.29 35.97
N ASP A 108 10.92 4.84 35.53
CA ASP A 108 12.18 5.06 36.24
C ASP A 108 12.61 6.53 36.25
N LEU A 109 12.44 7.24 35.13
CA LEU A 109 12.71 8.67 35.05
C LEU A 109 11.75 9.47 35.93
N GLU A 110 10.46 9.11 35.96
CA GLU A 110 9.50 9.73 36.87
C GLU A 110 9.84 9.48 38.34
N LYS A 111 10.26 8.25 38.71
CA LYS A 111 10.72 7.94 40.07
C LYS A 111 11.93 8.80 40.45
N LYS A 112 12.92 8.93 39.55
CA LYS A 112 14.08 9.82 39.75
C LYS A 112 13.65 11.27 39.92
N LEU A 113 12.72 11.76 39.10
CA LEU A 113 12.21 13.13 39.18
C LEU A 113 11.49 13.39 40.52
N ARG A 114 10.65 12.45 40.98
CA ARG A 114 9.99 12.51 42.29
C ARG A 114 11.01 12.56 43.44
N ASN A 115 12.10 11.80 43.34
CA ASN A 115 13.15 11.79 44.35
C ASN A 115 13.95 13.10 44.37
N VAL A 116 14.26 13.67 43.20
CA VAL A 116 14.97 14.97 43.09
C VAL A 116 14.08 16.13 43.55
N ASN A 117 12.78 16.08 43.26
CA ASN A 117 11.84 17.13 43.62
C ASN A 117 11.31 17.03 45.06
N LYS A 118 11.65 15.99 45.82
CA LYS A 118 11.29 15.91 47.24
C LYS A 118 12.12 16.95 48.01
N PRO A 119 11.52 18.03 48.52
CA PRO A 119 12.26 19.00 49.32
C PRO A 119 12.81 18.29 50.57
N SER A 120 14.08 18.57 50.91
CA SER A 120 14.64 18.08 52.16
C SER A 120 13.84 18.61 53.35
N TYR A 121 13.84 17.88 54.47
CA TYR A 121 13.21 18.33 55.71
C TYR A 121 13.65 19.75 56.09
N ASN A 122 14.93 20.08 55.88
CA ASN A 122 15.47 21.42 56.13
C ASN A 122 14.83 22.48 55.23
N LYS A 123 14.61 22.18 53.94
CA LYS A 123 13.96 23.12 53.01
C LYS A 123 12.48 23.33 53.37
N LEU A 124 11.77 22.27 53.76
CA LEU A 124 10.39 22.38 54.26
C LEU A 124 10.33 23.22 55.55
N TYR A 125 11.24 22.97 56.49
CA TYR A 125 11.34 23.72 57.73
C TYR A 125 11.59 25.22 57.49
N LEU A 126 12.52 25.57 56.59
CA LEU A 126 12.77 26.96 56.20
C LEU A 126 11.56 27.61 55.51
N VAL A 127 10.80 26.87 54.72
CA VAL A 127 9.55 27.39 54.12
C VAL A 127 8.50 27.69 55.18
N ILE A 128 8.37 26.82 56.20
CA ILE A 128 7.47 27.05 57.33
C ILE A 128 7.90 28.31 58.10
N LEU A 129 9.18 28.42 58.46
CA LEU A 129 9.72 29.60 59.15
C LEU A 129 9.51 30.89 58.36
N ASN A 130 9.76 30.87 57.04
CA ASN A 130 9.48 32.00 56.15
C ASN A 130 7.98 32.34 56.10
N GLY A 131 7.10 31.34 56.22
CA GLY A 131 5.64 31.52 56.30
C GLY A 131 5.21 32.32 57.54
N PHE A 132 5.92 32.13 58.66
CA PHE A 132 5.81 32.93 59.88
C PHE A 132 6.55 34.28 59.79
N GLY A 133 7.17 34.61 58.66
CA GLY A 133 7.88 35.87 58.47
C GLY A 133 9.29 35.88 59.05
N LEU A 134 9.82 34.74 59.48
CA LEU A 134 11.18 34.60 60.01
C LEU A 134 12.16 34.27 58.88
N SER A 135 13.28 34.99 58.83
CA SER A 135 14.35 34.76 57.86
C SER A 135 15.71 34.85 58.54
N PHE A 136 16.46 33.75 58.53
CA PHE A 136 17.78 33.69 59.15
C PHE A 136 18.85 34.06 58.10
N ILE A 137 19.63 35.10 58.39
CA ILE A 137 20.64 35.66 57.49
C ILE A 137 21.97 35.68 58.23
N LYS A 138 23.02 35.20 57.56
CA LYS A 138 24.40 35.32 58.06
C LYS A 138 25.03 36.55 57.43
N THR A 139 25.30 37.57 58.24
CA THR A 139 25.94 38.81 57.78
C THR A 139 27.31 38.90 58.46
N GLY A 140 28.36 38.50 57.74
CA GLY A 140 29.73 38.41 58.29
C GLY A 140 29.84 37.32 59.37
N ASN A 141 30.31 37.69 60.56
CA ASN A 141 30.44 36.78 61.72
C ASN A 141 29.17 36.68 62.59
N LYS A 142 28.08 37.36 62.22
CA LYS A 142 26.85 37.44 63.01
C LYS A 142 25.71 36.68 62.34
N ASN A 143 25.00 35.87 63.12
CA ASN A 143 23.75 35.24 62.71
C ASN A 143 22.58 36.13 63.14
N ILE A 144 21.79 36.60 62.18
CA ILE A 144 20.68 37.55 62.39
C ILE A 144 19.37 36.86 61.99
N CYS A 145 18.37 36.92 62.86
CA CYS A 145 16.98 36.59 62.56
C CYS A 145 16.24 37.87 62.17
N ARG A 146 15.81 37.94 60.91
CA ARG A 146 14.97 39.03 60.40
C ARG A 146 13.51 38.59 60.42
N ILE A 147 12.68 39.38 61.08
CA ILE A 147 11.26 39.14 61.29
C ILE A 147 10.48 40.18 60.51
N ARG A 148 9.60 39.72 59.62
CA ARG A 148 8.65 40.58 58.91
C ARG A 148 7.29 40.48 59.56
N ASN A 149 6.97 41.46 60.39
CA ASN A 149 5.69 41.51 61.06
C ASN A 149 4.59 41.93 60.07
N LYS A 150 3.58 41.07 59.89
CA LYS A 150 2.48 41.31 58.93
C LYS A 150 1.51 42.40 59.39
N THR A 151 1.34 42.59 60.70
CA THR A 151 0.39 43.58 61.25
C THR A 151 0.98 44.99 61.22
N ASN A 152 2.26 45.13 61.56
CA ASN A 152 2.92 46.44 61.68
C ASN A 152 3.69 46.87 60.42
N LYS A 153 3.78 46.02 59.38
CA LYS A 153 4.59 46.24 58.15
C LYS A 153 6.07 46.59 58.41
N ASN A 154 6.57 46.31 59.60
CA ASN A 154 7.94 46.60 60.02
C ASN A 154 8.83 45.36 59.92
N ILE A 155 10.12 45.59 59.73
CA ILE A 155 11.16 44.55 59.69
C ILE A 155 12.00 44.71 60.95
N CYS A 156 11.99 43.71 61.82
CA CYS A 156 12.82 43.66 63.03
C CYS A 156 14.02 42.74 62.78
N GLU A 157 15.21 43.12 63.24
CA GLU A 157 16.43 42.32 63.12
C GLU A 157 16.97 41.99 64.51
N ILE A 158 17.11 40.70 64.81
CA ILE A 158 17.55 40.19 66.12
C ILE A 158 18.80 39.34 65.90
N GLU A 159 19.91 39.71 66.55
CA GLU A 159 21.14 38.91 66.55
C GLU A 159 20.97 37.67 67.45
N VAL A 160 21.22 36.48 66.90
CA VAL A 160 20.95 35.18 67.53
C VAL A 160 22.10 34.73 68.43
N ASP A 161 23.34 35.02 68.03
CA ASP A 161 24.56 34.54 68.71
C ASP A 161 25.17 35.61 69.63
N LYS A 162 24.34 36.20 70.50
CA LYS A 162 24.87 37.07 71.54
C LYS A 162 25.51 36.22 72.64
N GLN A 163 26.82 36.34 72.82
CA GLN A 163 27.58 35.57 73.85
C GLN A 163 27.08 35.81 75.28
N ASP A 164 26.43 36.95 75.55
CA ASP A 164 25.99 37.36 76.88
C ASP A 164 24.50 37.11 77.18
N GLU A 165 23.71 36.57 76.22
CA GLU A 165 22.27 36.33 76.42
C GLU A 165 21.90 34.83 76.29
N PRO A 166 21.18 34.25 77.28
CA PRO A 166 20.62 32.90 77.14
C PRO A 166 19.67 32.78 75.95
N LEU A 167 19.73 31.65 75.25
CA LEU A 167 18.96 31.38 74.03
C LEU A 167 17.44 31.57 74.20
N TYR A 168 16.89 31.29 75.39
CA TYR A 168 15.45 31.45 75.64
C TYR A 168 15.01 32.92 75.60
N ILE A 169 15.88 33.86 75.99
CA ILE A 169 15.60 35.31 75.94
C ILE A 169 15.52 35.76 74.49
N THR A 170 16.50 35.36 73.68
CA THR A 170 16.52 35.62 72.23
C THR A 170 15.30 35.02 71.54
N THR A 171 14.92 33.80 71.94
CA THR A 171 13.73 33.11 71.40
C THR A 171 12.45 33.84 71.76
N ASN A 172 12.29 34.31 73.00
CA ASN A 172 11.12 35.09 73.42
C ASN A 172 11.05 36.42 72.66
N LYS A 173 12.18 37.13 72.51
CA LYS A 173 12.24 38.36 71.69
C LYS A 173 11.82 38.10 70.25
N ILE A 174 12.17 36.95 69.67
CA ILE A 174 11.72 36.58 68.32
C ILE A 174 10.20 36.40 68.30
N TRP A 175 9.64 35.61 69.24
CA TRP A 175 8.20 35.35 69.30
C TRP A 175 7.35 36.59 69.56
N GLU A 176 7.82 37.52 70.38
CA GLU A 176 7.13 38.79 70.67
C GLU A 176 7.03 39.72 69.45
N ASN A 177 7.88 39.53 68.43
CA ASN A 177 7.98 40.40 67.26
C ASN A 177 7.39 39.83 65.96
N ILE A 178 6.92 38.57 65.95
CA ILE A 178 6.23 37.93 64.82
C ILE A 178 4.85 38.56 64.61
#